data_AF-A0A6B0QS67-F1
#
_entry.id   AF-A0A6B0QS67-F1
#
_cell.length_a   1.000
_cell.length_b   1.000
_cell.length_c   1.000
_cell.angle_alpha   90.00
_cell.angle_beta   90.00
_cell.angle_gamma   90.00
#
_symmetry.space_group_name_H-M   'P 1'
#
loop_
_entity.id
_entity.type
_entity.pdbx_description
1 polymer ?
#
loop_
_entity_poly.entity_id
_entity_poly.type
_entity_poly.pdbx_seq_one_letter_code
_entity_poly.pdbx_strand_id
1 'polypeptide(L)'
;MALQLSREQGITLRGSAEIVAEFFSFGINSILYQRGLYPSETFTRVQKYGLTLLVTTDPELIKYLNNVDQLKVHPEKSFRKLSKMKSVQWSDRSQLQ
;
A
#
# COMPACT_ATOMS: atom_id res chain seq x y z
N MET A 1 -25.40 -9.21 28.77
CA MET A 1 -24.87 -9.63 27.44
C MET A 1 -24.04 -8.49 26.89
N ALA A 2 -22.74 -8.69 26.67
CA ALA A 2 -21.90 -7.70 26.00
C ALA A 2 -22.00 -7.91 24.48
N LEU A 3 -22.49 -6.91 23.75
CA LEU A 3 -22.49 -6.90 22.29
C LEU A 3 -21.10 -6.47 21.82
N GLN A 4 -20.24 -7.45 21.52
CA GLN A 4 -18.95 -7.15 20.91
C GLN A 4 -19.15 -6.87 19.42
N LEU A 5 -19.08 -5.59 19.04
CA LEU A 5 -19.00 -5.18 17.64
C LEU A 5 -17.73 -5.80 17.05
N SER A 6 -17.88 -6.55 15.96
CA SER A 6 -16.77 -7.18 15.24
C SER A 6 -15.80 -6.10 14.75
N ARG A 7 -14.68 -5.95 15.45
CA ARG A 7 -13.53 -5.14 15.03
C ARG A 7 -12.57 -6.04 14.27
N GLU A 8 -12.08 -5.60 13.12
CA GLU A 8 -10.98 -6.31 12.44
C GLU A 8 -9.73 -6.22 13.32
N GLN A 9 -9.47 -7.31 14.05
CA GLN A 9 -8.32 -7.47 14.94
C GLN A 9 -7.33 -8.39 14.22
N GLY A 10 -6.50 -7.82 13.34
CA GLY A 10 -5.48 -8.57 12.60
C GLY A 10 -5.02 -7.86 11.34
N ILE A 11 -3.83 -8.23 10.86
CA ILE A 11 -3.29 -7.71 9.60
C ILE A 11 -3.86 -8.55 8.47
N THR A 12 -4.82 -8.02 7.72
CA THR A 12 -5.32 -8.70 6.52
C THR A 12 -4.34 -8.49 5.37
N LEU A 13 -4.31 -9.41 4.41
CA LEU A 13 -3.46 -9.28 3.22
C LEU A 13 -3.74 -7.97 2.48
N ARG A 14 -5.02 -7.62 2.36
CA ARG A 14 -5.47 -6.36 1.76
C ARG A 14 -4.99 -5.15 2.56
N GLY A 15 -5.20 -5.14 3.89
CA GLY A 15 -4.72 -4.07 4.75
C GLY A 15 -3.21 -3.90 4.70
N SER A 16 -2.45 -5.01 4.64
CA SER A 16 -0.99 -4.94 4.50
C SER A 16 -0.56 -4.31 3.17
N ALA A 17 -1.25 -4.63 2.06
CA ALA A 17 -0.96 -4.04 0.75
C ALA A 17 -1.30 -2.54 0.72
N GLU A 18 -2.41 -2.14 1.36
CA GLU A 18 -2.81 -0.74 1.49
C GLU A 18 -1.79 0.07 2.31
N ILE A 19 -1.32 -0.45 3.45
CA ILE A 19 -0.31 0.19 4.30
C ILE A 19 1.02 0.35 3.54
N VAL A 20 1.47 -0.69 2.85
CA VAL A 20 2.74 -0.64 2.09
C VAL A 20 2.66 0.35 0.93
N ALA A 21 1.52 0.41 0.23
CA ALA A 21 1.33 1.39 -0.85
C ALA A 21 1.30 2.83 -0.33
N GLU A 22 0.60 3.08 0.80
CA GLU A 22 0.61 4.39 1.46
C GLU A 22 2.05 4.80 1.85
N PHE A 23 2.84 3.87 2.39
CA PHE A 23 4.24 4.12 2.70
C PHE A 23 5.07 4.55 1.49
N PHE A 24 4.95 3.84 0.35
CA PHE A 24 5.68 4.20 -0.87
C PHE A 24 5.25 5.56 -1.42
N SER A 25 3.96 5.91 -1.36
CA SER A 25 3.47 7.21 -1.80
C SER A 25 4.13 8.36 -1.02
N PHE A 26 4.19 8.25 0.31
CA PHE A 26 4.88 9.26 1.13
C PHE A 26 6.40 9.23 0.96
N GLY A 27 6.99 8.03 0.83
CA GLY A 27 8.43 7.86 0.62
C GLY A 27 8.92 8.53 -0.66
N ILE A 28 8.21 8.36 -1.78
CA ILE A 28 8.55 8.99 -3.05
C ILE A 28 8.44 10.52 -2.93
N ASN A 29 7.35 11.04 -2.37
CA ASN A 29 7.20 12.49 -2.14
C ASN A 29 8.35 13.07 -1.31
N SER A 30 8.77 12.37 -0.26
CA SER A 30 9.90 12.78 0.58
C SER A 30 11.22 12.81 -0.21
N ILE A 31 11.46 11.84 -1.10
CA ILE A 31 12.67 11.80 -1.95
C ILE A 31 12.66 12.96 -2.96
N LEU A 32 11.53 13.19 -3.63
CA LEU A 32 11.38 14.28 -4.60
C LEU A 32 11.68 15.64 -3.96
N TYR A 33 11.19 15.85 -2.73
CA TYR A 33 11.45 17.06 -1.96
C TYR A 33 12.92 17.18 -1.54
N GLN A 34 13.48 16.16 -0.87
CA GLN A 34 14.86 16.21 -0.35
C GLN A 34 15.93 16.33 -1.44
N ARG A 35 15.64 15.84 -2.65
CA ARG A 35 16.53 15.96 -3.82
C ARG A 35 16.31 17.24 -4.62
N GLY A 36 15.31 18.04 -4.29
CA GLY A 36 15.01 19.30 -4.99
C GLY A 36 14.60 19.12 -6.45
N LEU A 37 13.98 17.98 -6.81
CA LEU A 37 13.51 17.72 -8.18
C LEU A 37 12.29 18.56 -8.55
N TYR A 38 11.51 18.95 -7.54
CA TYR A 38 10.36 19.84 -7.66
C TYR A 38 10.52 21.02 -6.69
N PRO A 39 9.96 22.20 -7.00
CA PRO A 39 10.04 23.37 -6.13
C PRO A 39 9.47 23.08 -4.74
N SER A 40 10.02 23.72 -3.71
CA SER A 40 9.53 23.52 -2.35
C SER A 40 8.10 24.02 -2.17
N GLU A 41 7.65 25.02 -2.93
CA GLU A 41 6.27 25.53 -2.90
C GLU A 41 5.22 24.54 -3.44
N THR A 42 5.63 23.53 -4.22
CA THR A 42 4.70 22.52 -4.75
C THR A 42 4.44 21.39 -3.74
N PHE A 43 4.95 21.50 -2.51
CA PHE A 43 4.71 20.52 -1.45
C PHE A 43 3.98 21.13 -0.27
N THR A 44 3.00 20.39 0.23
CA THR A 44 2.27 20.69 1.46
C THR A 44 2.66 19.74 2.58
N ARG A 45 2.56 20.22 3.82
CA ARG A 45 2.87 19.46 5.03
C ARG A 45 1.61 18.76 5.53
N VAL A 46 1.70 17.47 5.78
CA VAL A 46 0.60 16.64 6.28
C VAL A 46 1.09 15.88 7.52
N GLN A 47 0.28 15.88 8.59
CA GLN A 47 0.55 15.11 9.81
C GLN A 47 0.06 13.66 9.63
N LYS A 48 0.98 12.71 9.59
CA LYS A 48 0.68 11.27 9.46
C LYS A 48 1.68 10.46 10.28
N TYR A 49 1.17 9.42 10.95
CA TYR A 49 1.98 8.53 11.81
C TYR A 49 2.80 9.26 12.89
N GLY A 50 2.32 10.42 13.36
CA GLY A 50 3.04 11.26 14.33
C GLY A 50 4.19 12.07 13.73
N LEU A 51 4.35 12.09 12.41
CA LEU A 51 5.39 12.83 11.69
C LEU A 51 4.77 13.86 10.75
N THR A 52 5.52 14.94 10.50
CA THR A 52 5.20 15.89 9.43
C THR A 52 5.79 15.38 8.12
N LEU A 53 4.94 14.89 7.22
CA LEU A 53 5.32 14.43 5.89
C LEU A 53 5.03 15.51 4.85
N LEU A 54 5.75 15.47 3.75
CA LEU A 54 5.54 16.37 2.61
C LEU A 54 4.87 15.61 1.48
N VAL A 55 3.85 16.22 0.88
CA VAL A 55 3.08 15.65 -0.23
C VAL A 55 2.98 16.70 -1.33
N THR A 56 3.15 16.28 -2.58
CA THR A 56 2.98 17.18 -3.71
C THR A 56 1.55 17.70 -3.83
N THR A 57 1.40 18.97 -4.25
CA THR A 57 0.13 19.57 -4.64
C THR A 57 -0.02 19.72 -6.16
N ASP A 58 1.02 19.35 -6.91
CA ASP A 58 1.02 19.45 -8.36
C ASP A 58 0.12 18.36 -9.01
N PRO A 59 -0.92 18.74 -9.76
CA PRO A 59 -1.90 17.77 -10.28
C PRO A 59 -1.30 16.78 -11.29
N GLU A 60 -0.27 17.17 -12.04
CA GLU A 60 0.39 16.29 -13.01
C GLU A 60 1.22 15.21 -12.29
N LEU A 61 1.99 15.60 -11.28
CA LEU A 61 2.75 14.68 -10.44
C LEU A 61 1.81 13.79 -9.61
N ILE A 62 0.71 14.32 -9.07
CA ILE A 62 -0.31 13.51 -8.39
C ILE A 62 -0.87 12.45 -9.34
N LYS A 63 -1.21 12.83 -10.59
CA LYS A 63 -1.71 11.88 -11.60
C LYS A 63 -0.68 10.81 -11.93
N TYR A 64 0.60 11.18 -12.04
CA TYR A 64 1.68 10.24 -12.27
C TYR A 64 1.84 9.26 -11.09
N LEU A 65 1.91 9.77 -9.86
CA LEU A 65 2.04 8.95 -8.66
C LEU A 65 0.83 8.02 -8.46
N ASN A 66 -0.38 8.47 -8.81
CA ASN A 66 -1.59 7.63 -8.79
C ASN A 66 -1.55 6.52 -9.84
N ASN A 67 -0.95 6.76 -11.01
CA ASN A 67 -0.73 5.70 -12.01
C ASN A 67 0.32 4.68 -11.54
N VAL A 68 1.32 5.14 -10.80
CA VAL A 68 2.31 4.28 -10.12
C VAL A 68 1.66 3.50 -8.97
N ASP A 69 0.60 4.03 -8.35
CA ASP A 69 -0.23 3.39 -7.32
C ASP A 69 -1.04 2.16 -7.83
N GLN A 70 -0.91 1.80 -9.12
CA GLN A 70 -1.13 0.42 -9.59
C GLN A 70 -0.29 -0.62 -8.83
N LEU A 71 0.74 -0.17 -8.10
CA LEU A 71 1.42 -0.88 -7.03
C LEU A 71 0.52 -1.34 -5.89
N LYS A 72 -0.75 -0.95 -5.76
CA LYS A 72 -1.72 -1.60 -4.85
C LYS A 72 -2.25 -2.90 -5.42
N VAL A 73 -2.49 -2.89 -6.73
CA VAL A 73 -3.14 -3.98 -7.47
C VAL A 73 -2.15 -5.12 -7.74
N HIS A 74 -0.87 -4.79 -8.01
CA HIS A 74 0.16 -5.80 -8.31
C HIS A 74 0.52 -6.72 -7.13
N PRO A 75 0.80 -6.22 -5.91
CA PRO A 75 1.07 -7.06 -4.75
C PRO A 75 -0.15 -7.90 -4.41
N GLU A 76 -1.35 -7.32 -4.37
CA GLU A 76 -2.56 -8.07 -4.04
C GLU A 76 -2.81 -9.21 -5.03
N LYS A 77 -2.69 -8.95 -6.35
CA LYS A 77 -2.79 -9.99 -7.39
C LYS A 77 -1.69 -11.05 -7.25
N SER A 78 -0.46 -10.65 -6.94
CA SER A 78 0.68 -11.56 -6.78
C SER A 78 0.50 -12.46 -5.55
N PHE A 79 0.09 -11.89 -4.42
CA PHE A 79 -0.20 -12.64 -3.20
C PHE A 79 -1.43 -13.54 -3.34
N ARG A 80 -2.47 -13.10 -4.05
CA ARG A 80 -3.66 -13.92 -4.35
C ARG A 80 -3.33 -15.10 -5.26
N LYS A 81 -2.43 -14.91 -6.23
CA LYS A 81 -1.90 -15.99 -7.07
C LYS A 81 -1.12 -17.01 -6.25
N LEU A 82 -0.24 -16.56 -5.35
CA LEU A 82 0.51 -17.44 -4.44
C LEU A 82 -0.40 -18.22 -3.48
N SER A 83 -1.46 -17.58 -2.97
CA SER A 83 -2.48 -18.24 -2.14
C SER A 83 -3.15 -19.38 -2.89
N LYS A 84 -3.68 -19.13 -4.09
CA LYS A 84 -4.29 -20.17 -4.95
C LYS A 84 -3.31 -21.29 -5.29
N MET A 85 -2.06 -20.95 -5.58
CA MET A 85 -1.04 -21.92 -5.98
C MET A 85 -0.65 -22.85 -4.83
N LYS A 86 -0.60 -22.34 -3.58
CA LYS A 86 -0.48 -23.19 -2.40
C LYS A 86 -1.71 -24.09 -2.24
N SER A 87 -2.93 -23.56 -2.34
CA SER A 87 -4.15 -24.39 -2.21
C SER A 87 -4.20 -25.56 -3.20
N VAL A 88 -3.85 -25.34 -4.47
CA VAL A 88 -3.82 -26.37 -5.51
C VAL A 88 -2.79 -27.46 -5.21
N GLN A 89 -1.58 -27.09 -4.77
CA GLN A 89 -0.50 -28.03 -4.48
C GLN A 89 -0.78 -28.95 -3.27
N TRP A 90 -1.57 -28.47 -2.31
CA TRP A 90 -2.00 -29.28 -1.16
C TRP A 90 -3.13 -30.25 -1.52
N SER A 91 -4.04 -29.88 -2.43
CA SER A 91 -5.07 -30.80 -2.94
C SER A 91 -4.48 -31.96 -3.76
N ASP A 92 -3.51 -31.70 -4.65
CA ASP A 92 -2.84 -32.75 -5.43
C ASP A 92 -2.04 -33.73 -4.56
N ARG A 93 -1.39 -33.22 -3.50
CA ARG A 93 -0.61 -34.05 -2.57
C ARG A 93 -1.48 -34.99 -1.72
N SER A 94 -2.76 -34.64 -1.56
CA SER A 94 -3.74 -35.45 -0.80
C SER A 94 -4.33 -36.61 -1.60
N GLN A 95 -4.16 -36.61 -2.93
CA GLN A 95 -4.65 -37.66 -3.84
C GLN A 95 -3.56 -38.70 -4.19
N LEU A 96 -2.33 -38.49 -3.70
CA LEU A 96 -1.17 -39.38 -3.93
C LEU A 96 -0.82 -40.24 -2.70
N GLN A 97 -1.72 -40.33 -1.72
CA GLN A 97 -1.72 -41.31 -0.61
C GLN A 97 -3.01 -42.10 -0.64
#